data_AF-A0A7Y4XWX3-F1
#
_entry.id   AF-A0A7Y4XWX3-F1
#
_cell.length_a   1.000
_cell.length_b   1.000
_cell.length_c   1.000
_cell.angle_alpha   90.00
_cell.angle_beta   90.00
_cell.angle_gamma   90.00
#
_symmetry.space_group_name_H-M   'P 1'
#
loop_
_entity.id
_entity.type
_entity.pdbx_description
1 polymer ?
#
loop_
_entity_poly.entity_id
_entity_poly.type
_entity_poly.pdbx_seq_one_letter_code
_entity_poly.pdbx_strand_id
1 'polypeptide(L)'
;MTLQIFRTKPIQTSEDSVDQGLKRCLSAWDLAFLGIGAIIGTGIFVLTGIAAATQAGPAVVLSFIIAGIACAFAALSYAELSAAIGGCGSAYGYSYAAFGELCAFIIGWDLLLEYGISVAAVANGWSGYFNNALTAIGFPLPEALTKAPKLGGLINLPATVIILLLMGLLIMGVKQSAKANNAMVFVKLITISIFIGVAMFNVHPENWHPFMPFGWFETLPDGKTTGVLAGASLVFFAYVGFDAVSTAAEEAQNPQRDLPFGIITSLLFCTFVYIVVAGLLTGVVNYKDLNVSSPVAHALTLIGFDWASALISTGVIAGLTTVMLVLYYGLTRIIFAMSRDGLLSPFFSQVHTTTQTPVRAIVVCGIFMALIAGFIPLGDLAELVNIGTLAAFVLVCFGALVLRITKPDLPRPFRTPFSPLFPALGMLSCGALMAFLPSLTWLRFVIWLTIGLIVYFAYSIHNSKLVK
;
A
#
# COMPACT_ATOMS: atom_id res chain seq x y z
N MET A 1 -8.03 -10.00 39.22
CA MET A 1 -7.06 -9.83 38.13
C MET A 1 -7.36 -8.52 37.43
N THR A 2 -6.53 -7.50 37.62
CA THR A 2 -6.67 -6.21 36.93
C THR A 2 -6.35 -6.43 35.45
N LEU A 3 -7.31 -6.15 34.55
CA LEU A 3 -7.12 -6.27 33.10
C LEU A 3 -6.06 -5.25 32.65
N GLN A 4 -4.84 -5.72 32.39
CA GLN A 4 -3.76 -4.87 31.87
C GLN A 4 -3.89 -4.74 30.35
N ILE A 5 -4.54 -3.67 29.90
CA ILE A 5 -4.80 -3.38 28.47
C ILE A 5 -3.59 -2.78 27.73
N PHE A 6 -2.57 -2.28 28.45
CA PHE A 6 -1.38 -1.63 27.88
C PHE A 6 -0.09 -2.46 28.07
N ARG A 7 -0.20 -3.79 28.03
CA ARG A 7 0.98 -4.69 28.11
C ARG A 7 1.88 -4.48 26.90
N THR A 8 3.17 -4.24 27.10
CA THR A 8 4.13 -4.05 26.01
C THR A 8 4.91 -5.33 25.74
N LYS A 9 5.23 -5.58 24.47
CA LYS A 9 6.07 -6.72 24.08
C LYS A 9 7.53 -6.36 24.33
N PRO A 10 8.33 -7.22 24.97
CA PRO A 10 9.75 -6.96 25.12
C PRO A 10 10.41 -6.86 23.75
N ILE A 11 11.31 -5.90 23.59
CA ILE A 11 12.10 -5.72 22.36
C ILE A 11 13.20 -6.78 22.43
N GLN A 12 13.16 -7.78 21.56
CA GLN A 12 14.22 -8.78 21.47
C GLN A 12 15.46 -8.11 20.88
N THR A 13 16.55 -8.06 21.64
CA THR A 13 17.85 -7.64 21.13
C THR A 13 18.39 -8.70 20.18
N SER A 14 19.28 -8.32 19.27
CA SER A 14 19.87 -9.21 18.26
C SER A 14 20.60 -10.44 18.83
N GLU A 15 20.88 -10.49 20.13
CA GLU A 15 21.45 -11.64 20.85
C GLU A 15 20.38 -12.68 21.23
N ASP A 16 19.11 -12.27 21.39
CA ASP A 16 17.97 -13.13 21.76
C ASP A 16 17.18 -13.64 20.54
N SER A 17 17.63 -13.33 19.30
CA SER A 17 16.96 -13.80 18.10
C SER A 17 17.17 -15.31 17.95
N VAL A 18 16.27 -16.09 18.56
CA VAL A 18 16.11 -17.51 18.27
C VAL A 18 16.02 -17.65 16.76
N ASP A 19 16.88 -18.47 16.17
CA ASP A 19 16.92 -18.76 14.74
C ASP A 19 15.55 -19.30 14.32
N GLN A 20 14.66 -18.43 13.81
CA GLN A 20 13.27 -18.77 13.47
C GLN A 20 13.16 -19.59 12.16
N GLY A 21 14.28 -20.16 11.68
CA GLY A 21 14.34 -21.03 10.52
C GLY A 21 14.33 -20.30 9.16
N LEU A 22 14.39 -18.97 9.13
CA LEU A 22 14.50 -18.17 7.90
C LEU A 22 15.95 -17.78 7.62
N LYS A 23 16.42 -18.07 6.40
CA LYS A 23 17.78 -17.73 5.98
C LYS A 23 17.89 -16.23 5.71
N ARG A 24 18.75 -15.54 6.45
CA ARG A 24 19.17 -14.16 6.18
C ARG A 24 19.91 -14.08 4.84
N CYS A 25 19.23 -13.69 3.78
CA CYS A 25 19.75 -13.69 2.42
C CYS A 25 19.53 -12.38 1.64
N LEU A 26 18.68 -11.48 2.13
CA LEU A 26 18.37 -10.21 1.46
C LEU A 26 19.41 -9.14 1.78
N SER A 27 20.02 -8.58 0.73
CA SER A 27 20.89 -7.41 0.84
C SER A 27 20.08 -6.11 0.90
N ALA A 28 20.74 -5.00 1.21
CA ALA A 28 20.14 -3.65 1.18
C ALA A 28 19.50 -3.31 -0.18
N TRP A 29 20.10 -3.75 -1.29
CA TRP A 29 19.55 -3.54 -2.64
C TRP A 29 18.35 -4.45 -2.93
N ASP A 30 18.35 -5.69 -2.44
CA ASP A 30 17.18 -6.56 -2.55
C ASP A 30 15.97 -5.97 -1.81
N LEU A 31 16.21 -5.37 -0.64
CA LEU A 31 15.17 -4.66 0.13
C LEU A 31 14.70 -3.38 -0.58
N ALA A 32 15.60 -2.63 -1.21
CA ALA A 32 15.23 -1.48 -2.03
C ALA A 32 14.35 -1.91 -3.23
N PHE A 33 14.72 -2.98 -3.94
CA PHE A 33 13.89 -3.52 -5.03
C PHE A 33 12.57 -4.09 -4.52
N LEU A 34 12.53 -4.73 -3.35
CA LEU A 34 11.29 -5.14 -2.70
C LEU A 34 10.37 -3.94 -2.45
N GLY A 35 10.91 -2.85 -1.92
CA GLY A 35 10.17 -1.60 -1.72
C GLY A 35 9.65 -1.02 -3.03
N ILE A 36 10.50 -0.87 -4.05
CA ILE A 36 10.09 -0.37 -5.39
C ILE A 36 9.00 -1.28 -5.98
N GLY A 37 9.14 -2.59 -5.82
CA GLY A 37 8.18 -3.59 -6.28
C GLY A 37 6.83 -3.50 -5.59
N ALA A 38 6.79 -3.15 -4.31
CA ALA A 38 5.57 -2.96 -3.55
C ALA A 38 4.89 -1.61 -3.84
N ILE A 39 5.68 -0.53 -3.94
CA ILE A 39 5.21 0.85 -4.14
C ILE A 39 4.68 1.04 -5.58
N ILE A 40 5.44 0.63 -6.59
CA ILE A 40 5.03 0.79 -8.00
C ILE A 40 3.88 -0.15 -8.35
N GLY A 41 2.67 0.41 -8.35
CA GLY A 41 1.43 -0.30 -8.66
C GLY A 41 0.31 0.58 -9.21
N THR A 42 -0.92 0.25 -8.84
CA THR A 42 -2.15 0.88 -9.38
C THR A 42 -2.23 2.38 -9.12
N GLY A 43 -1.56 2.88 -8.08
CA GLY A 43 -1.51 4.31 -7.80
C GLY A 43 -0.97 5.12 -8.98
N ILE A 44 0.24 4.79 -9.45
CA ILE A 44 0.85 5.52 -10.56
C ILE A 44 0.20 5.21 -11.92
N PHE A 45 -0.20 3.94 -12.14
CA PHE A 45 -0.70 3.50 -13.44
C PHE A 45 -2.18 3.82 -13.69
N VAL A 46 -2.99 3.98 -12.64
CA VAL A 46 -4.45 4.19 -12.77
C VAL A 46 -4.93 5.42 -12.02
N LEU A 47 -4.64 5.52 -10.72
CA LEU A 47 -5.16 6.62 -9.91
C LEU A 47 -4.61 7.98 -10.33
N THR A 48 -3.42 8.06 -10.91
CA THR A 48 -2.87 9.30 -11.50
C THR A 48 -3.83 9.93 -12.51
N GLY A 49 -4.40 9.13 -13.42
CA GLY A 49 -5.31 9.65 -14.44
C GLY A 49 -6.63 10.10 -13.85
N ILE A 50 -7.19 9.31 -12.92
CA ILE A 50 -8.42 9.66 -12.20
C ILE A 50 -8.22 10.95 -11.39
N ALA A 51 -7.10 11.07 -10.64
CA ALA A 51 -6.79 12.25 -9.85
C ALA A 51 -6.53 13.48 -10.72
N ALA A 52 -5.84 13.33 -11.86
CA ALA A 52 -5.67 14.41 -12.82
C ALA A 52 -7.03 14.86 -13.39
N ALA A 53 -7.88 13.92 -13.81
CA ALA A 53 -9.15 14.24 -14.46
C ALA A 53 -10.20 14.83 -13.52
N THR A 54 -10.21 14.42 -12.26
CA THR A 54 -11.32 14.70 -11.33
C THR A 54 -10.95 15.57 -10.14
N GLN A 55 -9.66 15.68 -9.78
CA GLN A 55 -9.24 16.34 -8.54
C GLN A 55 -8.24 17.47 -8.72
N ALA A 56 -7.20 17.32 -9.53
CA ALA A 56 -6.06 18.25 -9.52
C ALA A 56 -5.71 18.84 -10.90
N GLY A 57 -6.15 18.24 -12.01
CA GLY A 57 -5.69 18.64 -13.34
C GLY A 57 -4.18 18.40 -13.52
N PRO A 58 -3.50 19.22 -14.32
CA PRO A 58 -2.03 19.23 -14.42
C PRO A 58 -1.31 19.38 -13.07
N ALA A 59 -1.93 20.06 -12.09
CA ALA A 59 -1.39 20.21 -10.75
C ALA A 59 -1.36 18.90 -9.93
N VAL A 60 -1.75 17.75 -10.49
CA VAL A 60 -1.54 16.42 -9.88
C VAL A 60 -0.06 16.17 -9.53
N VAL A 61 0.88 16.82 -10.22
CA VAL A 61 2.30 16.80 -9.86
C VAL A 61 2.53 17.35 -8.44
N LEU A 62 1.86 18.45 -8.08
CA LEU A 62 1.92 19.01 -6.72
C LEU A 62 1.30 18.04 -5.71
N SER A 63 0.23 17.33 -6.09
CA SER A 63 -0.39 16.29 -5.26
C SER A 63 0.60 15.17 -4.93
N PHE A 64 1.38 14.71 -5.91
CA PHE A 64 2.44 13.72 -5.69
C PHE A 64 3.57 14.24 -4.82
N ILE A 65 3.97 15.50 -4.96
CA ILE A 65 5.00 16.13 -4.12
C ILE A 65 4.53 16.20 -2.66
N ILE A 66 3.29 16.66 -2.41
CA ILE A 66 2.73 16.78 -1.06
C ILE A 66 2.60 15.40 -0.41
N ALA A 67 2.03 14.43 -1.11
CA ALA A 67 1.91 13.06 -0.61
C ALA A 67 3.28 12.42 -0.38
N GLY A 68 4.25 12.64 -1.28
CA GLY A 68 5.62 12.14 -1.15
C GLY A 68 6.36 12.72 0.06
N ILE A 69 6.20 14.02 0.34
CA ILE A 69 6.77 14.66 1.54
C ILE A 69 6.17 14.09 2.81
N ALA A 70 4.84 13.90 2.87
CA ALA A 70 4.18 13.28 4.02
C ALA A 70 4.71 11.86 4.26
N CYS A 71 4.83 11.07 3.18
CA CYS A 71 5.40 9.72 3.23
C CYS A 71 6.87 9.74 3.66
N ALA A 72 7.67 10.72 3.24
CA ALA A 72 9.08 10.81 3.60
C ALA A 72 9.28 11.00 5.11
N PHE A 73 8.48 11.87 5.74
CA PHE A 73 8.53 12.03 7.20
C PHE A 73 8.11 10.76 7.95
N ALA A 74 7.07 10.06 7.47
CA ALA A 74 6.64 8.78 8.03
C ALA A 74 7.71 7.69 7.84
N ALA A 75 8.28 7.58 6.64
CA ALA A 75 9.29 6.59 6.28
C ALA A 75 10.57 6.72 7.12
N LEU A 76 10.96 7.93 7.50
CA LEU A 76 12.08 8.12 8.43
C LEU A 76 11.77 7.56 9.82
N SER A 77 10.54 7.73 10.32
CA SER A 77 10.10 7.14 11.59
C SER A 77 10.05 5.61 11.49
N TYR A 78 9.55 5.07 10.37
CA TYR A 78 9.61 3.62 10.08
C TYR A 78 11.05 3.10 10.03
N ALA A 79 11.97 3.84 9.39
CA ALA A 79 13.38 3.47 9.33
C ALA A 79 14.02 3.42 10.73
N GLU A 80 13.73 4.39 11.61
CA GLU A 80 14.21 4.37 13.00
C GLU A 80 13.63 3.19 13.79
N LEU A 81 12.32 2.97 13.74
CA LEU A 81 11.67 1.89 14.49
C LEU A 81 12.06 0.50 13.96
N SER A 82 12.16 0.32 12.65
CA SER A 82 12.60 -0.93 12.04
C SER A 82 14.04 -1.29 12.43
N ALA A 83 14.94 -0.30 12.47
CA ALA A 83 16.32 -0.51 12.88
C ALA A 83 16.48 -0.74 14.40
N ALA A 84 15.65 -0.11 15.22
CA ALA A 84 15.75 -0.18 16.68
C ALA A 84 15.03 -1.38 17.29
N ILE A 85 13.86 -1.75 16.77
CA ILE A 85 13.01 -2.81 17.33
C ILE A 85 13.26 -4.15 16.63
N GLY A 86 13.47 -4.13 15.30
CA GLY A 86 13.56 -5.34 14.48
C GLY A 86 12.30 -6.22 14.48
N GLY A 87 12.39 -7.38 13.80
CA GLY A 87 11.37 -8.44 13.84
C GLY A 87 10.18 -8.30 12.87
N CYS A 88 9.39 -9.37 12.74
CA CYS A 88 8.20 -9.43 11.91
C CYS A 88 7.00 -8.72 12.58
N GLY A 89 6.77 -7.45 12.24
CA GLY A 89 5.59 -6.77 12.79
C GLY A 89 5.17 -5.46 12.15
N SER A 90 6.00 -4.78 11.36
CA SER A 90 5.70 -3.44 10.82
C SER A 90 5.07 -2.54 11.91
N ALA A 91 4.08 -1.71 11.58
CA ALA A 91 3.37 -0.85 12.52
C ALA A 91 2.76 -1.60 13.71
N TYR A 92 2.27 -2.83 13.54
CA TYR A 92 1.75 -3.66 14.65
C TYR A 92 2.81 -3.91 15.71
N GLY A 93 4.00 -4.37 15.30
CA GLY A 93 5.11 -4.65 16.22
C GLY A 93 5.62 -3.39 16.92
N TYR A 94 5.74 -2.29 16.18
CA TYR A 94 6.19 -1.01 16.74
C TYR A 94 5.19 -0.45 17.77
N SER A 95 3.89 -0.56 17.47
CA SER A 95 2.82 -0.14 18.37
C SER A 95 2.80 -0.95 19.65
N TYR A 96 3.07 -2.26 19.56
CA TYR A 96 3.16 -3.14 20.72
C TYR A 96 4.34 -2.76 21.63
N ALA A 97 5.46 -2.35 21.06
CA ALA A 97 6.63 -1.90 21.82
C ALA A 97 6.45 -0.50 22.43
N ALA A 98 5.74 0.40 21.75
CA ALA A 98 5.58 1.79 22.15
C ALA A 98 4.39 2.05 23.08
N PHE A 99 3.23 1.46 22.78
CA PHE A 99 1.95 1.79 23.41
C PHE A 99 1.31 0.60 24.15
N GLY A 100 1.64 -0.61 23.73
CA GLY A 100 1.13 -1.85 24.30
C GLY A 100 -0.05 -2.45 23.54
N GLU A 101 -0.64 -3.49 24.14
CA GLU A 101 -1.51 -4.45 23.46
C GLU A 101 -2.75 -3.85 22.80
N LEU A 102 -3.52 -2.98 23.47
CA LEU A 102 -4.73 -2.39 22.89
C LEU A 102 -4.42 -1.60 21.61
N CYS A 103 -3.43 -0.70 21.66
CA CYS A 103 -3.02 0.09 20.50
C CYS A 103 -2.42 -0.80 19.39
N ALA A 104 -1.64 -1.82 19.77
CA ALA A 104 -1.15 -2.80 18.82
C ALA A 104 -2.29 -3.55 18.13
N PHE A 105 -3.31 -3.98 18.89
CA PHE A 105 -4.47 -4.65 18.32
C PHE A 105 -5.22 -3.76 17.34
N ILE A 106 -5.51 -2.50 17.72
CA ILE A 106 -6.23 -1.55 16.86
C ILE A 106 -5.50 -1.38 15.53
N ILE A 107 -4.17 -1.23 15.57
CA ILE A 107 -3.35 -1.08 14.37
C ILE A 107 -3.22 -2.40 13.59
N GLY A 108 -3.09 -3.53 14.27
CA GLY A 108 -3.10 -4.84 13.63
C GLY A 108 -4.42 -5.06 12.88
N TRP A 109 -5.55 -4.71 13.49
CA TRP A 109 -6.89 -4.78 12.92
C TRP A 109 -7.06 -3.83 11.72
N ASP A 110 -6.48 -2.64 11.80
CA ASP A 110 -6.45 -1.68 10.70
C ASP A 110 -5.61 -2.20 9.52
N LEU A 111 -4.44 -2.76 9.79
CA LEU A 111 -3.56 -3.38 8.77
C LEU A 111 -4.26 -4.54 8.02
N LEU A 112 -5.17 -5.27 8.67
CA LEU A 112 -5.97 -6.30 7.99
C LEU A 112 -6.86 -5.70 6.90
N LEU A 113 -7.49 -4.56 7.21
CA LEU A 113 -8.29 -3.81 6.25
C LEU A 113 -7.39 -3.21 5.17
N GLU A 114 -6.30 -2.55 5.55
CA GLU A 114 -5.36 -1.92 4.63
C GLU A 114 -4.87 -2.91 3.57
N TYR A 115 -4.24 -4.01 3.99
CA TYR A 115 -3.65 -4.97 3.05
C TYR A 115 -4.74 -5.68 2.23
N GLY A 116 -5.88 -6.03 2.85
CA GLY A 116 -6.98 -6.70 2.17
C GLY A 116 -7.64 -5.83 1.10
N ILE A 117 -7.99 -4.59 1.45
CA ILE A 117 -8.58 -3.64 0.51
C ILE A 117 -7.55 -3.21 -0.54
N SER A 118 -6.26 -3.12 -0.19
CA SER A 118 -5.19 -2.82 -1.16
C SER A 118 -5.11 -3.88 -2.26
N VAL A 119 -5.18 -5.17 -1.93
CA VAL A 119 -5.22 -6.24 -2.94
C VAL A 119 -6.43 -6.05 -3.86
N ALA A 120 -7.60 -5.73 -3.32
CA ALA A 120 -8.81 -5.47 -4.11
C ALA A 120 -8.70 -4.23 -5.00
N ALA A 121 -8.08 -3.15 -4.51
CA ALA A 121 -7.81 -1.94 -5.28
C ALA A 121 -6.82 -2.23 -6.42
N VAL A 122 -5.73 -2.93 -6.14
CA VAL A 122 -4.75 -3.30 -7.15
C VAL A 122 -5.36 -4.22 -8.22
N ALA A 123 -6.23 -5.15 -7.81
CA ALA A 123 -6.97 -6.02 -8.74
C ALA A 123 -7.91 -5.24 -9.67
N ASN A 124 -8.55 -4.17 -9.18
CA ASN A 124 -9.36 -3.28 -10.01
C ASN A 124 -8.51 -2.56 -11.06
N GLY A 125 -7.33 -2.06 -10.68
CA GLY A 125 -6.38 -1.46 -11.61
C GLY A 125 -5.86 -2.46 -12.65
N TRP A 126 -5.55 -3.69 -12.20
CA TRP A 126 -5.14 -4.79 -13.07
C TRP A 126 -6.23 -5.14 -14.10
N SER A 127 -7.48 -5.23 -13.66
CA SER A 127 -8.64 -5.49 -14.53
C SER A 127 -8.75 -4.43 -15.63
N GLY A 128 -8.54 -3.16 -15.30
CA GLY A 128 -8.56 -2.05 -16.26
C GLY A 128 -7.60 -2.26 -17.44
N TYR A 129 -6.34 -2.60 -17.14
CA TYR A 129 -5.33 -2.89 -18.16
C TYR A 129 -5.59 -4.21 -18.89
N PHE A 130 -6.03 -5.24 -18.18
CA PHE A 130 -6.36 -6.53 -18.77
C PHE A 130 -7.50 -6.42 -19.80
N ASN A 131 -8.55 -5.66 -19.50
CA ASN A 131 -9.66 -5.43 -20.42
C ASN A 131 -9.23 -4.69 -21.69
N ASN A 132 -8.29 -3.75 -21.56
CA ASN A 132 -7.75 -3.04 -22.72
C ASN A 132 -6.86 -3.94 -23.59
N ALA A 133 -6.06 -4.82 -22.96
CA ALA A 133 -5.33 -5.84 -23.69
C ALA A 133 -6.27 -6.82 -24.42
N LEU A 134 -7.35 -7.27 -23.77
CA LEU A 134 -8.38 -8.12 -24.38
C LEU A 134 -9.08 -7.45 -25.57
N THR A 135 -9.38 -6.16 -25.44
CA THR A 135 -9.97 -5.36 -26.52
C THR A 135 -9.01 -5.26 -27.71
N ALA A 136 -7.71 -5.05 -27.46
CA ALA A 136 -6.69 -4.95 -28.49
C ALA A 136 -6.50 -6.26 -29.29
N ILE A 137 -6.71 -7.42 -28.67
CA ILE A 137 -6.65 -8.73 -29.35
C ILE A 137 -7.99 -9.18 -29.95
N GLY A 138 -9.03 -8.32 -29.91
CA GLY A 138 -10.34 -8.60 -30.53
C GLY A 138 -11.34 -9.37 -29.68
N PHE A 139 -11.09 -9.54 -28.37
CA PHE A 139 -11.98 -10.23 -27.43
C PHE A 139 -12.47 -9.30 -26.30
N PRO A 140 -13.17 -8.19 -26.60
CA PRO A 140 -13.64 -7.28 -25.57
C PRO A 140 -14.64 -7.97 -24.64
N LEU A 141 -14.48 -7.77 -23.33
CA LEU A 141 -15.46 -8.21 -22.35
C LEU A 141 -16.64 -7.21 -22.30
N PRO A 142 -17.89 -7.69 -22.13
CA PRO A 142 -19.04 -6.81 -21.94
C PRO A 142 -18.83 -5.87 -20.75
N GLU A 143 -19.26 -4.60 -20.86
CA GLU A 143 -19.09 -3.62 -19.78
C GLU A 143 -19.72 -4.07 -18.45
N ALA A 144 -20.80 -4.85 -18.53
CA ALA A 144 -21.45 -5.46 -17.37
C ALA A 144 -20.50 -6.35 -16.53
N LEU A 145 -19.46 -6.92 -17.14
CA LEU A 145 -18.50 -7.80 -16.47
C LEU A 145 -17.16 -7.11 -16.14
N THR A 146 -16.99 -5.84 -16.48
CA THR A 146 -15.72 -5.12 -16.27
C THR A 146 -15.83 -4.01 -15.23
N LYS A 147 -17.05 -3.60 -14.86
CA LYS A 147 -17.33 -2.50 -13.93
C LYS A 147 -18.15 -2.99 -12.72
N ALA A 148 -17.91 -2.38 -11.57
CA ALA A 148 -18.74 -2.57 -10.37
C ALA A 148 -20.15 -1.95 -10.55
N PRO A 149 -21.17 -2.38 -9.76
CA PRO A 149 -22.54 -1.83 -9.84
C PRO A 149 -22.65 -0.31 -9.76
N LYS A 150 -21.87 0.33 -8.88
CA LYS A 150 -21.84 1.79 -8.73
C LYS A 150 -21.40 2.52 -10.00
N LEU A 151 -20.70 1.84 -10.91
CA LEU A 151 -20.23 2.37 -12.20
C LEU A 151 -21.07 1.86 -13.39
N GLY A 152 -22.23 1.25 -13.13
CA GLY A 152 -23.16 0.75 -14.16
C GLY A 152 -22.89 -0.67 -14.67
N GLY A 153 -21.91 -1.38 -14.11
CA GLY A 153 -21.70 -2.80 -14.40
C GLY A 153 -22.49 -3.73 -13.47
N LEU A 154 -22.28 -5.05 -13.59
CA LEU A 154 -22.81 -6.05 -12.64
C LEU A 154 -21.73 -6.46 -11.63
N ILE A 155 -20.51 -6.70 -12.11
CA ILE A 155 -19.37 -7.12 -11.32
C ILE A 155 -18.08 -6.86 -12.11
N ASN A 156 -17.00 -6.45 -11.43
CA ASN A 156 -15.66 -6.45 -12.02
C ASN A 156 -15.09 -7.88 -12.01
N LEU A 157 -15.53 -8.71 -12.97
CA LEU A 157 -15.21 -10.13 -13.06
C LEU A 157 -13.68 -10.39 -13.16
N PRO A 158 -12.89 -9.67 -14.00
CA PRO A 158 -11.45 -9.91 -14.06
C PRO A 158 -10.75 -9.64 -12.73
N ALA A 159 -11.16 -8.62 -11.97
CA ALA A 159 -10.59 -8.32 -10.65
C ALA A 159 -10.90 -9.42 -9.63
N THR A 160 -12.13 -9.97 -9.64
CA THR A 160 -12.49 -11.12 -8.80
C THR A 160 -11.69 -12.37 -9.19
N VAL A 161 -11.59 -12.67 -10.48
CA VAL A 161 -10.92 -13.88 -10.98
C VAL A 161 -9.43 -13.86 -10.66
N ILE A 162 -8.72 -12.74 -10.86
CA ILE A 162 -7.28 -12.69 -10.58
C ILE A 162 -6.98 -12.93 -9.10
N ILE A 163 -7.81 -12.42 -8.18
CA ILE A 163 -7.64 -12.68 -6.74
C ILE A 163 -7.83 -14.17 -6.42
N LEU A 164 -8.82 -14.84 -7.03
CA LEU A 164 -9.05 -16.27 -6.85
C LEU A 164 -7.90 -17.11 -7.42
N LEU A 165 -7.31 -16.69 -8.55
CA LEU A 165 -6.11 -17.34 -9.11
C LEU A 165 -4.91 -17.18 -8.17
N LEU A 166 -4.67 -15.97 -7.64
CA LEU A 166 -3.60 -15.72 -6.67
C LEU A 166 -3.81 -16.49 -5.36
N MET A 167 -5.06 -16.62 -4.91
CA MET A 167 -5.43 -17.47 -3.78
C MET A 167 -5.00 -18.92 -4.04
N GLY A 168 -5.30 -19.47 -5.21
CA GLY A 168 -4.85 -20.81 -5.60
C GLY A 168 -3.32 -20.96 -5.57
N LEU A 169 -2.60 -19.98 -6.13
CA LEU A 169 -1.13 -19.99 -6.14
C LEU A 169 -0.52 -19.94 -4.74
N LEU A 170 -1.09 -19.14 -3.84
CA LEU A 170 -0.64 -19.08 -2.44
C LEU A 170 -0.95 -20.37 -1.68
N ILE A 171 -2.10 -21.01 -1.94
CA ILE A 171 -2.43 -22.33 -1.36
C ILE A 171 -1.41 -23.38 -1.79
N MET A 172 -1.02 -23.39 -3.06
CA MET A 172 0.02 -24.27 -3.61
C MET A 172 1.42 -24.04 -3.01
N GLY A 173 1.60 -22.99 -2.20
CA GLY A 173 2.89 -22.70 -1.57
C GLY A 173 3.88 -22.02 -2.51
N VAL A 174 3.40 -21.36 -3.57
CA VAL A 174 4.26 -20.54 -4.43
C VAL A 174 4.77 -19.36 -3.60
N LYS A 175 6.03 -19.45 -3.17
CA LYS A 175 6.73 -18.38 -2.46
C LYS A 175 7.46 -17.52 -3.49
N GLN A 176 7.37 -16.20 -3.35
CA GLN A 176 8.20 -15.29 -4.12
C GLN A 176 9.67 -15.45 -3.72
N SER A 177 10.53 -15.78 -4.69
CA SER A 177 11.97 -15.73 -4.49
C SER A 177 12.45 -14.30 -4.72
N ALA A 178 13.45 -13.84 -3.94
CA ALA A 178 14.08 -12.54 -4.15
C ALA A 178 14.50 -12.30 -5.62
N LYS A 179 15.00 -13.34 -6.31
CA LYS A 179 15.37 -13.26 -7.73
C LYS A 179 14.17 -13.01 -8.64
N ALA A 180 13.06 -13.71 -8.40
CA ALA A 180 11.83 -13.52 -9.16
C ALA A 180 11.25 -12.13 -8.91
N ASN A 181 11.26 -11.67 -7.65
CA ASN A 181 10.85 -10.31 -7.31
C ASN A 181 11.70 -9.26 -8.05
N ASN A 182 13.03 -9.36 -7.99
CA ASN A 182 13.92 -8.41 -8.66
C ASN A 182 13.68 -8.38 -10.17
N ALA A 183 13.53 -9.54 -10.82
CA ALA A 183 13.20 -9.62 -12.25
C ALA A 183 11.87 -8.89 -12.58
N MET A 184 10.86 -9.05 -11.74
CA MET A 184 9.55 -8.40 -11.93
C MET A 184 9.60 -6.89 -11.70
N VAL A 185 10.46 -6.42 -10.78
CA VAL A 185 10.72 -4.99 -10.61
C VAL A 185 11.39 -4.42 -11.86
N PHE A 186 12.38 -5.12 -12.44
CA PHE A 186 12.98 -4.70 -13.71
C PHE A 186 11.95 -4.56 -14.84
N VAL A 187 11.00 -5.49 -14.96
CA VAL A 187 9.90 -5.38 -15.95
C VAL A 187 9.08 -4.10 -15.72
N LYS A 188 8.76 -3.74 -14.48
CA LYS A 188 8.07 -2.48 -14.15
C LYS A 188 8.89 -1.25 -14.52
N LEU A 189 10.19 -1.26 -14.21
CA LEU A 189 11.08 -0.13 -14.51
C LEU A 189 11.26 0.06 -16.02
N ILE A 190 11.37 -1.03 -16.79
CA ILE A 190 11.39 -0.98 -18.26
C ILE A 190 10.09 -0.36 -18.78
N THR A 191 8.95 -0.82 -18.27
CA THR A 191 7.61 -0.32 -18.63
C THR A 191 7.51 1.19 -18.43
N ILE A 192 7.93 1.68 -17.27
CA ILE A 192 7.95 3.12 -16.96
C ILE A 192 8.95 3.87 -17.87
N SER A 193 10.13 3.29 -18.11
CA SER A 193 11.15 3.91 -18.96
C SER A 193 10.68 4.08 -20.41
N ILE A 194 9.92 3.10 -20.95
CA ILE A 194 9.31 3.19 -22.28
C ILE A 194 8.31 4.35 -22.30
N PHE A 195 7.44 4.44 -21.29
CA PHE A 195 6.47 5.54 -21.21
C PHE A 195 7.18 6.89 -21.17
N ILE A 196 8.15 7.08 -20.27
CA ILE A 196 8.92 8.32 -20.15
C ILE A 196 9.60 8.66 -21.47
N GLY A 197 10.25 7.69 -22.10
CA GLY A 197 10.99 7.87 -23.36
C GLY A 197 10.09 8.27 -24.53
N VAL A 198 8.85 7.76 -24.62
CA VAL A 198 7.90 8.17 -25.66
C VAL A 198 7.24 9.51 -25.30
N ALA A 199 6.80 9.66 -24.06
CA ALA A 199 6.04 10.81 -23.60
C ALA A 199 6.88 12.11 -23.65
N MET A 200 8.17 12.07 -23.30
CA MET A 200 9.02 13.26 -23.25
C MET A 200 9.15 14.00 -24.58
N PHE A 201 9.00 13.31 -25.72
CA PHE A 201 9.07 13.92 -27.05
C PHE A 201 7.69 14.33 -27.59
N ASN A 202 6.60 14.06 -26.87
CA ASN A 202 5.22 14.31 -27.30
C ASN A 202 4.47 15.22 -26.30
N VAL A 203 5.20 15.99 -25.47
CA VAL A 203 4.60 16.94 -24.54
C VAL A 203 4.10 18.17 -25.30
N HIS A 204 2.84 18.52 -25.07
CA HIS A 204 2.18 19.71 -25.57
C HIS A 204 1.89 20.63 -24.36
N PRO A 205 2.69 21.69 -24.14
CA PRO A 205 2.56 22.57 -22.97
C PRO A 205 1.17 23.19 -22.79
N GLU A 206 0.37 23.25 -23.86
CA GLU A 206 -1.02 23.70 -23.85
C GLU A 206 -1.89 22.84 -22.92
N ASN A 207 -1.58 21.55 -22.79
CA ASN A 207 -2.30 20.63 -21.89
C ASN A 207 -2.13 20.97 -20.41
N TRP A 208 -1.07 21.71 -20.06
CA TRP A 208 -0.88 22.23 -18.70
C TRP A 208 -1.67 23.50 -18.42
N HIS A 209 -2.43 24.04 -19.38
CA HIS A 209 -3.32 25.17 -19.17
C HIS A 209 -4.81 24.76 -19.22
N PRO A 210 -5.62 25.10 -18.20
CA PRO A 210 -5.23 25.68 -16.91
C PRO A 210 -4.49 24.66 -16.01
N PHE A 211 -3.46 25.12 -15.28
CA PHE A 211 -2.60 24.21 -14.48
C PHE A 211 -3.32 23.67 -13.25
N MET A 212 -4.10 24.50 -12.57
CA MET A 212 -4.80 24.16 -11.33
C MET A 212 -6.31 24.44 -11.47
N PRO A 213 -7.04 23.69 -12.33
CA PRO A 213 -8.45 23.95 -12.62
C PRO A 213 -9.37 23.77 -11.40
N PHE A 214 -8.95 22.94 -10.45
CA PHE A 214 -9.72 22.60 -9.24
C PHE A 214 -9.23 23.34 -7.98
N GLY A 215 -8.28 24.27 -8.12
CA GLY A 215 -7.69 25.01 -6.99
C GLY A 215 -6.92 24.12 -6.00
N TRP A 216 -6.65 24.68 -4.81
CA TRP A 216 -5.92 23.98 -3.75
C TRP A 216 -6.78 22.99 -2.98
N PHE A 217 -8.00 23.41 -2.63
CA PHE A 217 -8.95 22.64 -1.86
C PHE A 217 -10.34 23.27 -1.91
N GLU A 218 -11.36 22.45 -2.17
CA GLU A 218 -12.77 22.80 -2.04
C GLU A 218 -13.58 21.58 -1.57
N THR A 219 -14.57 21.79 -0.69
CA THR A 219 -15.53 20.75 -0.30
C THR A 219 -16.84 21.01 -1.01
N LEU A 220 -17.27 20.06 -1.83
CA LEU A 220 -18.52 20.12 -2.57
C LEU A 220 -19.72 19.87 -1.63
N PRO A 221 -20.93 20.34 -2.00
CA PRO A 221 -22.14 20.14 -1.20
C PRO A 221 -22.51 18.68 -0.93
N ASP A 222 -22.05 17.75 -1.76
CA ASP A 222 -22.25 16.30 -1.60
C ASP A 222 -21.24 15.64 -0.63
N GLY A 223 -20.37 16.45 -0.01
CA GLY A 223 -19.35 16.00 0.95
C GLY A 223 -18.08 15.47 0.30
N LYS A 224 -17.94 15.54 -1.02
CA LYS A 224 -16.68 15.22 -1.70
C LYS A 224 -15.69 16.37 -1.61
N THR A 225 -14.42 16.04 -1.54
CA THR A 225 -13.32 16.99 -1.56
C THR A 225 -12.70 17.01 -2.95
N THR A 226 -12.32 18.19 -3.42
CA THR A 226 -11.61 18.41 -4.69
C THR A 226 -10.44 19.39 -4.51
N GLY A 227 -9.58 19.50 -5.52
CA GLY A 227 -8.36 20.30 -5.50
C GLY A 227 -7.09 19.49 -5.24
N VAL A 228 -5.95 20.17 -5.26
CA VAL A 228 -4.61 19.56 -5.13
C VAL A 228 -4.45 18.71 -3.86
N LEU A 229 -5.02 19.13 -2.73
CA LEU A 229 -4.92 18.40 -1.46
C LEU A 229 -5.80 17.14 -1.44
N ALA A 230 -7.00 17.19 -2.02
CA ALA A 230 -7.83 15.99 -2.21
C ALA A 230 -7.17 15.02 -3.21
N GLY A 231 -6.56 15.56 -4.27
CA GLY A 231 -5.71 14.80 -5.19
C GLY A 231 -4.55 14.12 -4.47
N ALA A 232 -3.88 14.83 -3.55
CA ALA A 232 -2.77 14.29 -2.75
C ALA A 232 -3.24 13.12 -1.87
N SER A 233 -4.40 13.27 -1.22
CA SER A 233 -5.00 12.20 -0.42
C SER A 233 -5.42 10.99 -1.24
N LEU A 234 -5.79 11.16 -2.53
CA LEU A 234 -6.10 10.03 -3.42
C LEU A 234 -4.82 9.34 -3.93
N VAL A 235 -3.86 10.11 -4.46
CA VAL A 235 -2.61 9.56 -5.01
C VAL A 235 -1.64 9.10 -3.93
N PHE A 236 -1.88 9.41 -2.65
CA PHE A 236 -1.18 8.82 -1.51
C PHE A 236 -1.15 7.29 -1.61
N PHE A 237 -2.19 6.67 -2.16
CA PHE A 237 -2.25 5.23 -2.44
C PHE A 237 -1.02 4.72 -3.21
N ALA A 238 -0.45 5.54 -4.10
CA ALA A 238 0.74 5.17 -4.86
C ALA A 238 1.98 4.96 -3.99
N TYR A 239 2.04 5.57 -2.81
CA TYR A 239 3.17 5.44 -1.89
C TYR A 239 3.05 4.30 -0.89
N VAL A 240 1.90 3.64 -0.83
CA VAL A 240 1.67 2.47 0.04
C VAL A 240 2.62 1.34 -0.37
N GLY A 241 3.28 0.72 0.61
CA GLY A 241 4.12 -0.46 0.39
C GLY A 241 5.60 -0.32 0.76
N PHE A 242 6.13 0.88 1.06
CA PHE A 242 7.49 0.97 1.58
C PHE A 242 7.63 0.29 2.96
N ASP A 243 6.55 0.27 3.74
CA ASP A 243 6.46 -0.41 5.03
C ASP A 243 6.54 -1.94 4.88
N ALA A 244 6.19 -2.49 3.72
CA ALA A 244 6.33 -3.91 3.42
C ALA A 244 7.81 -4.36 3.49
N VAL A 245 8.77 -3.46 3.24
CA VAL A 245 10.21 -3.73 3.42
C VAL A 245 10.51 -4.13 4.86
N SER A 246 9.84 -3.51 5.84
CA SER A 246 10.04 -3.84 7.26
C SER A 246 9.56 -5.24 7.63
N THR A 247 8.69 -5.86 6.84
CA THR A 247 8.25 -7.25 7.06
C THR A 247 9.33 -8.28 6.70
N ALA A 248 10.34 -7.88 5.93
CA ALA A 248 11.47 -8.71 5.54
C ALA A 248 12.67 -8.63 6.52
N ALA A 249 12.46 -8.07 7.71
CA ALA A 249 13.51 -7.89 8.72
C ALA A 249 14.25 -9.18 9.08
N GLU A 250 13.55 -10.31 9.14
CA GLU A 250 14.14 -11.61 9.50
C GLU A 250 14.97 -12.24 8.38
N GLU A 251 14.75 -11.81 7.14
CA GLU A 251 15.45 -12.31 5.95
C GLU A 251 16.59 -11.38 5.52
N ALA A 252 16.73 -10.20 6.15
CA ALA A 252 17.77 -9.22 5.88
C ALA A 252 19.13 -9.63 6.49
N GLN A 253 20.22 -9.39 5.75
CA GLN A 253 21.58 -9.71 6.19
C GLN A 253 22.03 -8.84 7.38
N ASN A 254 21.85 -7.52 7.27
CA ASN A 254 22.07 -6.57 8.36
C ASN A 254 20.82 -5.69 8.56
N PRO A 255 19.78 -6.19 9.24
CA PRO A 255 18.47 -5.51 9.35
C PRO A 255 18.58 -4.07 9.84
N GLN A 256 19.50 -3.79 10.76
CA GLN A 256 19.70 -2.47 11.39
C GLN A 256 20.14 -1.39 10.40
N ARG A 257 20.81 -1.76 9.30
CA ARG A 257 21.28 -0.84 8.26
C ARG A 257 20.50 -0.98 6.96
N ASP A 258 20.20 -2.22 6.60
CA ASP A 258 19.65 -2.56 5.29
C ASP A 258 18.17 -2.20 5.19
N LEU A 259 17.39 -2.30 6.28
CA LEU A 259 15.98 -1.89 6.30
C LEU A 259 15.81 -0.37 6.13
N PRO A 260 16.49 0.51 6.91
CA PRO A 260 16.47 1.95 6.66
C PRO A 260 16.83 2.32 5.22
N PHE A 261 17.89 1.71 4.68
CA PHE A 261 18.32 1.96 3.30
C PHE A 261 17.24 1.56 2.30
N GLY A 262 16.66 0.36 2.43
CA GLY A 262 15.60 -0.12 1.54
C GLY A 262 14.36 0.76 1.57
N ILE A 263 13.89 1.14 2.76
CA ILE A 263 12.70 1.99 2.95
C ILE A 263 12.90 3.37 2.30
N ILE A 264 14.00 4.06 2.64
CA ILE A 264 14.23 5.43 2.19
C ILE A 264 14.54 5.48 0.68
N THR A 265 15.39 4.57 0.20
CA THR A 265 15.83 4.56 -1.20
C THR A 265 14.67 4.23 -2.14
N SER A 266 13.85 3.23 -1.79
CA SER A 266 12.69 2.87 -2.60
C SER A 266 11.67 4.01 -2.68
N LEU A 267 11.37 4.66 -1.55
CA LEU A 267 10.44 5.79 -1.50
C LEU A 267 10.93 6.99 -2.33
N LEU A 268 12.18 7.41 -2.15
CA LEU A 268 12.74 8.55 -2.90
C LEU A 268 12.76 8.29 -4.40
N PHE A 269 13.17 7.08 -4.80
CA PHE A 269 13.17 6.68 -6.20
C PHE A 269 11.75 6.71 -6.80
N CYS A 270 10.77 6.12 -6.10
CA CYS A 270 9.38 6.10 -6.57
C CYS A 270 8.78 7.51 -6.62
N THR A 271 9.07 8.37 -5.63
CA THR A 271 8.64 9.78 -5.61
C THR A 271 9.10 10.52 -6.86
N PHE A 272 10.39 10.39 -7.20
CA PHE A 272 10.93 11.02 -8.40
C PHE A 272 10.23 10.51 -9.67
N VAL A 273 10.09 9.19 -9.81
CA VAL A 273 9.39 8.57 -10.95
C VAL A 273 7.95 9.06 -11.05
N TYR A 274 7.24 9.20 -9.93
CA TYR A 274 5.83 9.61 -9.93
C TYR A 274 5.64 11.04 -10.37
N ILE A 275 6.49 11.96 -9.91
CA ILE A 275 6.49 13.37 -10.34
C ILE A 275 6.71 13.45 -11.86
N VAL A 276 7.69 12.71 -12.38
CA VAL A 276 7.99 12.68 -13.82
C VAL A 276 6.82 12.09 -14.62
N VAL A 277 6.31 10.93 -14.22
CA VAL A 277 5.22 10.26 -14.95
C VAL A 277 3.94 11.09 -14.91
N ALA A 278 3.57 11.67 -13.77
CA ALA A 278 2.38 12.51 -13.66
C ALA A 278 2.47 13.80 -14.50
N GLY A 279 3.64 14.44 -14.51
CA GLY A 279 3.89 15.63 -15.33
C GLY A 279 3.85 15.32 -16.82
N LEU A 280 4.50 14.23 -17.24
CA LEU A 280 4.49 13.78 -18.63
C LEU A 280 3.08 13.34 -19.07
N LEU A 281 2.36 12.57 -18.26
CA LEU A 281 1.02 12.10 -18.59
C LEU A 281 0.05 13.26 -18.87
N THR A 282 0.06 14.28 -18.02
CA THR A 282 -0.77 15.48 -18.19
C THR A 282 -0.23 16.47 -19.23
N GLY A 283 1.03 16.33 -19.63
CA GLY A 283 1.62 17.12 -20.72
C GLY A 283 1.34 16.53 -22.10
N VAL A 284 1.27 15.22 -22.21
CA VAL A 284 1.01 14.52 -23.49
C VAL A 284 -0.48 14.56 -23.85
N VAL A 285 -1.37 14.38 -22.87
CA VAL A 285 -2.83 14.36 -23.07
C VAL A 285 -3.53 15.30 -22.09
N ASN A 286 -4.62 15.91 -22.54
CA ASN A 286 -5.44 16.77 -21.71
C ASN A 286 -5.99 15.99 -20.50
N TYR A 287 -5.92 16.58 -19.30
CA TYR A 287 -6.32 15.91 -18.07
C TYR A 287 -7.77 15.37 -18.11
N LYS A 288 -8.67 15.97 -18.89
CA LYS A 288 -10.07 15.55 -19.03
C LYS A 288 -10.23 14.17 -19.65
N ASP A 289 -9.29 13.75 -20.49
CA ASP A 289 -9.31 12.45 -21.18
C ASP A 289 -8.63 11.35 -20.37
N LEU A 290 -8.12 11.66 -19.17
CA LEU A 290 -7.39 10.70 -18.32
C LEU A 290 -8.28 9.90 -17.36
N ASN A 291 -9.60 10.15 -17.31
CA ASN A 291 -10.52 9.41 -16.44
C ASN A 291 -10.91 8.04 -17.04
N VAL A 292 -9.90 7.20 -17.26
CA VAL A 292 -10.03 5.87 -17.86
C VAL A 292 -9.37 4.82 -16.98
N SER A 293 -9.63 3.54 -17.26
CA SER A 293 -9.12 2.42 -16.47
C SER A 293 -7.62 2.13 -16.66
N SER A 294 -6.98 2.67 -17.70
CA SER A 294 -5.54 2.54 -17.97
C SER A 294 -4.93 3.82 -18.59
N PRO A 295 -4.88 4.93 -17.85
CA PRO A 295 -4.56 6.25 -18.41
C PRO A 295 -3.19 6.31 -19.09
N VAL A 296 -2.17 5.61 -18.59
CA VAL A 296 -0.83 5.60 -19.21
C VAL A 296 -0.85 4.95 -20.59
N ALA A 297 -1.53 3.81 -20.74
CA ALA A 297 -1.66 3.14 -22.04
C ALA A 297 -2.59 3.92 -22.97
N HIS A 298 -3.70 4.44 -22.43
CA HIS A 298 -4.64 5.26 -23.19
C HIS A 298 -3.98 6.50 -23.79
N ALA A 299 -3.15 7.19 -22.99
CA ALA A 299 -2.43 8.36 -23.47
C ALA A 299 -1.53 8.04 -24.67
N LEU A 300 -0.83 6.90 -24.64
CA LEU A 300 0.01 6.46 -25.76
C LEU A 300 -0.78 6.09 -27.01
N THR A 301 -1.95 5.48 -26.85
CA THR A 301 -2.86 5.22 -27.98
C THR A 301 -3.37 6.52 -28.58
N LEU A 302 -3.72 7.52 -27.78
CA LEU A 302 -4.19 8.83 -28.28
C LEU A 302 -3.12 9.58 -29.10
N ILE A 303 -1.84 9.41 -28.76
CA ILE A 303 -0.73 9.99 -29.56
C ILE A 303 -0.23 9.06 -30.68
N GLY A 304 -0.91 7.94 -30.94
CA GLY A 304 -0.62 7.04 -32.07
C GLY A 304 0.49 6.01 -31.84
N PHE A 305 0.93 5.79 -30.59
CA PHE A 305 1.96 4.82 -30.23
C PHE A 305 1.36 3.52 -29.67
N ASP A 306 0.54 2.82 -30.47
CA ASP A 306 -0.16 1.61 -30.05
C ASP A 306 0.77 0.46 -29.63
N TRP A 307 1.92 0.33 -30.28
CA TRP A 307 2.94 -0.66 -29.91
C TRP A 307 3.47 -0.42 -28.49
N ALA A 308 3.67 0.85 -28.10
CA ALA A 308 4.13 1.22 -26.78
C ALA A 308 3.03 1.02 -25.75
N SER A 309 1.78 1.40 -26.10
CA SER A 309 0.58 1.14 -25.30
C SER A 309 0.41 -0.36 -24.96
N ALA A 310 0.55 -1.24 -25.97
CA ALA A 310 0.45 -2.69 -25.79
C ALA A 310 1.57 -3.27 -24.92
N LEU A 311 2.82 -2.83 -25.16
CA LEU A 311 3.98 -3.28 -24.41
C LEU A 311 3.90 -2.84 -22.94
N ILE A 312 3.50 -1.59 -22.69
CA ILE A 312 3.30 -1.07 -21.34
C ILE A 312 2.15 -1.77 -20.65
N SER A 313 1.03 -1.99 -21.35
CA SER A 313 -0.12 -2.70 -20.76
C SER A 313 0.27 -4.10 -20.29
N THR A 314 1.05 -4.82 -21.08
CA THR A 314 1.57 -6.15 -20.71
C THR A 314 2.47 -6.07 -19.47
N GLY A 315 3.41 -5.11 -19.45
CA GLY A 315 4.30 -4.90 -18.31
C GLY A 315 3.57 -4.49 -17.03
N VAL A 316 2.53 -3.65 -17.15
CA VAL A 316 1.66 -3.25 -16.02
C VAL A 316 0.87 -4.45 -15.51
N ILE A 317 0.23 -5.25 -16.38
CA ILE A 317 -0.50 -6.47 -15.97
C ILE A 317 0.41 -7.40 -15.16
N ALA A 318 1.60 -7.67 -15.69
CA ALA A 318 2.60 -8.51 -15.02
C ALA A 318 3.04 -7.90 -13.68
N GLY A 319 3.30 -6.59 -13.67
CA GLY A 319 3.72 -5.87 -12.48
C GLY A 319 2.66 -5.76 -11.38
N LEU A 320 1.39 -5.50 -11.72
CA LEU A 320 0.30 -5.41 -10.73
C LEU A 320 -0.01 -6.79 -10.14
N THR A 321 0.17 -7.87 -10.92
CA THR A 321 0.04 -9.25 -10.41
C THR A 321 1.01 -9.52 -9.26
N THR A 322 2.24 -8.99 -9.34
CA THR A 322 3.23 -9.19 -8.26
C THR A 322 2.94 -8.33 -7.04
N VAL A 323 2.46 -7.10 -7.22
CA VAL A 323 2.01 -6.27 -6.08
C VAL A 323 0.93 -7.00 -5.28
N MET A 324 -0.09 -7.52 -5.96
CA MET A 324 -1.17 -8.26 -5.31
C MET A 324 -0.66 -9.47 -4.55
N LEU A 325 0.26 -10.24 -5.14
CA LEU A 325 0.82 -11.41 -4.48
C LEU A 325 1.62 -11.04 -3.23
N VAL A 326 2.41 -9.95 -3.27
CA VAL A 326 3.18 -9.45 -2.11
C VAL A 326 2.25 -8.99 -0.99
N LEU A 327 1.23 -8.18 -1.32
CA LEU A 327 0.27 -7.68 -0.33
C LEU A 327 -0.56 -8.81 0.28
N TYR A 328 -1.04 -9.74 -0.54
CA TYR A 328 -1.81 -10.88 -0.06
C TYR A 328 -0.95 -11.80 0.83
N TYR A 329 0.31 -12.02 0.45
CA TYR A 329 1.25 -12.72 1.31
C TYR A 329 1.49 -12.00 2.64
N GLY A 330 1.71 -10.68 2.62
CA GLY A 330 1.86 -9.84 3.81
C GLY A 330 0.66 -9.93 4.75
N LEU A 331 -0.56 -9.82 4.21
CA LEU A 331 -1.81 -9.98 4.97
C LEU A 331 -1.84 -11.30 5.75
N THR A 332 -1.51 -12.41 5.07
CA THR A 332 -1.54 -13.73 5.72
C THR A 332 -0.52 -13.86 6.84
N ARG A 333 0.66 -13.22 6.72
CA ARG A 333 1.69 -13.18 7.78
C ARG A 333 1.24 -12.34 8.98
N ILE A 334 0.58 -11.20 8.76
CA ILE A 334 0.05 -10.35 9.84
C ILE A 334 -1.02 -11.11 10.62
N ILE A 335 -1.97 -11.73 9.92
CA ILE A 335 -3.02 -12.55 10.55
C ILE A 335 -2.40 -13.70 11.36
N PHE A 336 -1.39 -14.37 10.79
CA PHE A 336 -0.69 -15.44 11.46
C PHE A 336 0.01 -14.96 12.74
N ALA A 337 0.70 -13.82 12.70
CA ALA A 337 1.37 -13.22 13.85
C ALA A 337 0.36 -12.83 14.95
N MET A 338 -0.73 -12.15 14.60
CA MET A 338 -1.78 -11.78 15.56
C MET A 338 -2.49 -13.00 16.17
N SER A 339 -2.73 -14.05 15.37
CA SER A 339 -3.29 -15.31 15.84
C SER A 339 -2.33 -16.05 16.79
N ARG A 340 -1.03 -16.02 16.49
CA ARG A 340 0.01 -16.60 17.37
C ARG A 340 0.07 -15.89 18.72
N ASP A 341 -0.02 -14.56 18.72
CA ASP A 341 -0.06 -13.72 19.92
C ASP A 341 -1.39 -13.89 20.72
N GLY A 342 -2.36 -14.64 20.19
CA GLY A 342 -3.65 -14.92 20.84
C GLY A 342 -4.70 -13.83 20.66
N LEU A 343 -4.40 -12.83 19.83
CA LEU A 343 -5.30 -11.71 19.55
C LEU A 343 -6.37 -12.05 18.51
N LEU A 344 -6.10 -13.04 17.65
CA LEU A 344 -7.08 -13.63 16.73
C LEU A 344 -7.24 -15.13 17.00
N SER A 345 -8.34 -15.72 16.50
CA SER A 345 -8.63 -17.15 16.66
C SER A 345 -7.46 -18.03 16.20
N PRO A 346 -7.08 -19.08 16.96
CA PRO A 346 -6.07 -20.07 16.56
C PRO A 346 -6.35 -20.73 15.20
N PHE A 347 -7.60 -20.69 14.74
CA PHE A 347 -8.02 -21.15 13.41
C PHE A 347 -7.13 -20.61 12.28
N PHE A 348 -6.67 -19.36 12.40
CA PHE A 348 -5.84 -18.71 11.39
C PHE A 348 -4.35 -19.02 11.49
N SER A 349 -3.88 -19.54 12.64
CA SER A 349 -2.48 -19.96 12.85
C SER A 349 -2.21 -21.41 12.45
N GLN A 350 -3.21 -22.15 11.97
CA GLN A 350 -3.02 -23.53 11.53
C GLN A 350 -2.43 -23.57 10.11
N VAL A 351 -1.23 -24.15 9.99
CA VAL A 351 -0.54 -24.35 8.72
C VAL A 351 -0.78 -25.76 8.16
N HIS A 352 -0.87 -25.87 6.85
CA HIS A 352 -0.96 -27.16 6.17
C HIS A 352 0.39 -27.89 6.20
N THR A 353 0.38 -29.19 6.45
CA THR A 353 1.60 -29.98 6.75
C THR A 353 2.56 -30.08 5.56
N THR A 354 2.05 -30.13 4.32
CA THR A 354 2.88 -30.30 3.12
C THR A 354 3.37 -28.96 2.55
N THR A 355 2.50 -27.96 2.48
CA THR A 355 2.80 -26.66 1.85
C THR A 355 3.33 -25.65 2.84
N GLN A 356 3.17 -25.89 4.15
CA GLN A 356 3.54 -24.98 5.24
C GLN A 356 2.89 -23.59 5.07
N THR A 357 1.67 -23.56 4.51
CA THR A 357 0.90 -22.34 4.28
C THR A 357 -0.36 -22.29 5.15
N PRO A 358 -0.80 -21.10 5.62
CA PRO A 358 -2.03 -20.94 6.40
C PRO A 358 -3.25 -20.92 5.46
N VAL A 359 -3.56 -22.08 4.86
CA VAL A 359 -4.61 -22.24 3.82
C VAL A 359 -5.95 -21.63 4.23
N ARG A 360 -6.34 -21.77 5.49
CA ARG A 360 -7.62 -21.23 5.99
C ARG A 360 -7.67 -19.70 5.97
N ALA A 361 -6.59 -19.05 6.41
CA ALA A 361 -6.49 -17.60 6.34
C ALA A 361 -6.51 -17.12 4.88
N ILE A 362 -5.76 -17.81 4.01
CA ILE A 362 -5.73 -17.53 2.57
C ILE A 362 -7.16 -17.62 2.00
N VAL A 363 -7.89 -18.71 2.19
CA VAL A 363 -9.24 -18.87 1.63
C VAL A 363 -10.21 -17.80 2.13
N VAL A 364 -10.26 -17.53 3.44
CA VAL A 364 -11.18 -16.54 4.01
C VAL A 364 -10.88 -15.13 3.48
N CYS A 365 -9.61 -14.72 3.49
CA CYS A 365 -9.21 -13.42 2.95
C CYS A 365 -9.45 -13.34 1.45
N GLY A 366 -9.12 -14.38 0.69
CA GLY A 366 -9.28 -14.43 -0.76
C GLY A 366 -10.72 -14.23 -1.20
N ILE A 367 -11.65 -14.95 -0.58
CA ILE A 367 -13.08 -14.80 -0.86
C ILE A 367 -13.54 -13.37 -0.54
N PHE A 368 -13.18 -12.85 0.64
CA PHE A 368 -13.56 -11.51 1.06
C PHE A 368 -13.03 -10.42 0.11
N MET A 369 -11.74 -10.49 -0.24
CA MET A 369 -11.11 -9.55 -1.17
C MET A 369 -11.67 -9.68 -2.58
N ALA A 370 -11.96 -10.90 -3.06
CA ALA A 370 -12.53 -11.12 -4.39
C ALA A 370 -13.94 -10.53 -4.52
N LEU A 371 -14.76 -10.62 -3.46
CA LEU A 371 -16.06 -9.96 -3.38
C LEU A 371 -15.90 -8.44 -3.41
N ILE A 372 -15.05 -7.89 -2.54
CA ILE A 372 -14.80 -6.45 -2.49
C ILE A 372 -14.31 -5.91 -3.84
N ALA A 373 -13.36 -6.61 -4.47
CA ALA A 373 -12.81 -6.21 -5.77
C ALA A 373 -13.85 -6.23 -6.88
N GLY A 374 -14.82 -7.15 -6.82
CA GLY A 374 -15.89 -7.28 -7.81
C GLY A 374 -16.96 -6.19 -7.69
N PHE A 375 -17.30 -5.78 -6.46
CA PHE A 375 -18.49 -4.95 -6.19
C PHE A 375 -18.20 -3.50 -5.80
N ILE A 376 -16.96 -3.17 -5.41
CA ILE A 376 -16.60 -1.82 -4.96
C ILE A 376 -15.64 -1.19 -5.99
N PRO A 377 -15.90 0.05 -6.44
CA PRO A 377 -15.04 0.70 -7.42
C PRO A 377 -13.69 1.11 -6.84
N LEU A 378 -12.68 1.20 -7.71
CA LEU A 378 -11.30 1.52 -7.36
C LEU A 378 -11.14 2.77 -6.48
N GLY A 379 -11.85 3.86 -6.78
CA GLY A 379 -11.75 5.11 -6.01
C GLY A 379 -12.13 4.93 -4.54
N ASP A 380 -13.29 4.34 -4.28
CA ASP A 380 -13.75 4.02 -2.92
C ASP A 380 -12.77 3.08 -2.19
N LEU A 381 -12.17 2.11 -2.89
CA LEU A 381 -11.17 1.20 -2.32
C LEU A 381 -9.88 1.94 -1.95
N ALA A 382 -9.39 2.80 -2.84
CA ALA A 382 -8.17 3.58 -2.62
C ALA A 382 -8.33 4.53 -1.43
N GLU A 383 -9.46 5.23 -1.32
CA GLU A 383 -9.74 6.10 -0.17
C GLU A 383 -9.76 5.34 1.16
N LEU A 384 -10.32 4.12 1.19
CA LEU A 384 -10.36 3.26 2.37
C LEU A 384 -8.97 2.74 2.78
N VAL A 385 -8.12 2.43 1.80
CA VAL A 385 -6.73 2.08 2.08
C VAL A 385 -6.00 3.29 2.64
N ASN A 386 -6.16 4.46 2.01
CA ASN A 386 -5.44 5.66 2.40
C ASN A 386 -5.76 6.09 3.84
N ILE A 387 -7.02 6.04 4.28
CA ILE A 387 -7.36 6.41 5.67
C ILE A 387 -6.70 5.47 6.69
N GLY A 388 -6.65 4.17 6.42
CA GLY A 388 -6.00 3.18 7.29
C GLY A 388 -4.49 3.37 7.32
N THR A 389 -3.84 3.38 6.16
CA THR A 389 -2.37 3.56 6.09
C THR A 389 -1.94 4.89 6.71
N LEU A 390 -2.67 5.99 6.47
CA LEU A 390 -2.36 7.28 7.08
C LEU A 390 -2.51 7.24 8.61
N ALA A 391 -3.53 6.56 9.13
CA ALA A 391 -3.70 6.37 10.57
C ALA A 391 -2.55 5.55 11.17
N ALA A 392 -2.11 4.49 10.48
CA ALA A 392 -0.92 3.72 10.87
C ALA A 392 0.35 4.59 10.87
N PHE A 393 0.53 5.45 9.88
CA PHE A 393 1.70 6.34 9.78
C PHE A 393 1.72 7.41 10.87
N VAL A 394 0.55 8.00 11.18
CA VAL A 394 0.38 8.91 12.33
C VAL A 394 0.84 8.23 13.61
N LEU A 395 0.40 6.99 13.83
CA LEU A 395 0.70 6.26 15.05
C LEU A 395 2.16 5.80 15.11
N VAL A 396 2.78 5.43 13.99
CA VAL A 396 4.22 5.12 13.92
C VAL A 396 5.07 6.35 14.21
N CYS A 397 4.74 7.50 13.62
CA CYS A 397 5.41 8.77 13.94
C CYS A 397 5.29 9.12 15.42
N PHE A 398 4.09 8.96 15.99
CA PHE A 398 3.85 9.15 17.41
C PHE A 398 4.65 8.15 18.27
N GLY A 399 4.72 6.88 17.84
CA GLY A 399 5.46 5.82 18.51
C GLY A 399 6.96 6.09 18.58
N ALA A 400 7.54 6.65 17.51
CA ALA A 400 8.94 7.10 17.50
C ALA A 400 9.20 8.20 18.54
N LEU A 401 8.28 9.15 18.71
CA LEU A 401 8.38 10.18 19.75
C LEU A 401 8.25 9.60 21.15
N VAL A 402 7.26 8.73 21.37
CA VAL A 402 7.02 8.11 22.68
C VAL A 402 8.19 7.25 23.12
N LEU A 403 8.74 6.41 22.22
CA LEU A 403 9.88 5.55 22.54
C LEU A 403 11.16 6.33 22.88
N ARG A 404 11.31 7.57 22.41
CA ARG A 404 12.42 8.44 22.80
C ARG A 404 12.32 8.92 24.26
N ILE A 405 11.10 9.03 24.77
CA ILE A 405 10.83 9.43 26.15
C ILE A 405 10.84 8.21 27.07
N THR A 406 10.17 7.13 26.68
CA THR A 406 9.98 5.95 27.54
C THR A 406 11.18 4.99 27.54
N LYS A 407 11.97 4.96 26.46
CA LYS A 407 13.16 4.10 26.32
C LYS A 407 14.34 4.90 25.73
N PRO A 408 14.87 5.91 26.44
CA PRO A 408 15.94 6.76 25.92
C PRO A 408 17.21 5.97 25.57
N ASP A 409 17.56 4.97 26.37
CA ASP A 409 18.78 4.17 26.22
C ASP A 409 18.70 3.09 25.13
N LEU A 410 17.56 2.94 24.45
CA LEU A 410 17.40 1.97 23.37
C LEU A 410 18.43 2.26 22.25
N PRO A 411 19.23 1.26 21.82
CA PRO A 411 20.14 1.44 20.70
C PRO A 411 19.34 1.73 19.42
N ARG A 412 19.69 2.84 18.76
CA ARG A 412 19.05 3.29 17.52
C ARG A 412 20.11 3.41 16.43
N PRO A 413 20.39 2.33 15.68
CA PRO A 413 21.40 2.31 14.62
C PRO A 413 21.11 3.33 13.51
N PHE A 414 19.83 3.51 13.19
CA PHE A 414 19.33 4.64 12.42
C PHE A 414 18.52 5.56 13.32
N ARG A 415 18.75 6.88 13.21
CA ARG A 415 17.98 7.91 13.93
C ARG A 415 17.36 8.86 12.93
N THR A 416 16.07 9.13 13.11
CA THR A 416 15.35 10.13 12.33
C THR A 416 16.06 11.48 12.48
N PRO A 417 16.49 12.11 11.36
CA PRO A 417 17.06 13.45 11.37
C PRO A 417 16.10 14.47 12.00
N PHE A 418 16.65 15.51 12.64
CA PHE A 418 15.87 16.62 13.21
C PHE A 418 14.73 16.21 14.15
N SER A 419 14.78 15.02 14.76
CA SER A 419 13.79 14.62 15.77
C SER A 419 13.84 15.58 16.98
N PRO A 420 12.70 16.04 17.51
CA PRO A 420 11.33 15.56 17.29
C PRO A 420 10.55 16.19 16.12
N LEU A 421 11.14 17.15 15.39
CA LEU A 421 10.45 17.91 14.35
C LEU A 421 9.93 17.01 13.22
N PHE A 422 10.76 16.12 12.67
CA PHE A 422 10.37 15.31 11.51
C PHE A 422 9.26 14.28 11.83
N PRO A 423 9.30 13.52 12.93
CA PRO A 423 8.17 12.70 13.33
C PRO A 423 6.90 13.52 13.57
N ALA A 424 7.00 14.72 14.18
CA ALA A 424 5.85 15.60 14.37
C ALA A 424 5.26 16.09 13.04
N LEU A 425 6.11 16.47 12.07
CA LEU A 425 5.67 16.84 10.72
C LEU A 425 5.04 15.65 9.98
N GLY A 426 5.53 14.43 10.18
CA GLY A 426 4.91 13.21 9.66
C GLY A 426 3.50 13.01 10.21
N MET A 427 3.34 13.15 11.52
CA MET A 427 2.03 13.06 12.19
C MET A 427 1.06 14.14 11.67
N LEU A 428 1.50 15.39 11.58
CA LEU A 428 0.69 16.51 11.12
C LEU A 428 0.31 16.39 9.64
N SER A 429 1.25 16.04 8.77
CA SER A 429 1.01 15.91 7.33
C SER A 429 0.11 14.71 7.01
N CYS A 430 0.33 13.55 7.64
CA CYS A 430 -0.56 12.40 7.46
C CYS A 430 -1.96 12.70 8.00
N GLY A 431 -2.07 13.30 9.19
CA GLY A 431 -3.36 13.73 9.75
C GLY A 431 -4.09 14.76 8.87
N ALA A 432 -3.36 15.69 8.25
CA ALA A 432 -3.93 16.63 7.30
C ALA A 432 -4.48 15.93 6.05
N LEU A 433 -3.75 14.98 5.47
CA LEU A 433 -4.24 14.20 4.32
C LEU A 433 -5.49 13.37 4.67
N MET A 434 -5.58 12.83 5.89
CA MET A 434 -6.80 12.18 6.37
C MET A 434 -7.99 13.13 6.43
N ALA A 435 -7.77 14.38 6.88
CA ALA A 435 -8.83 15.39 6.95
C ALA A 435 -9.39 15.77 5.56
N PHE A 436 -8.61 15.59 4.50
CA PHE A 436 -9.02 15.82 3.12
C PHE A 436 -9.71 14.62 2.44
N LEU A 437 -9.88 13.49 3.13
CA LEU A 437 -10.67 12.36 2.62
C LEU A 437 -12.18 12.60 2.81
N PRO A 438 -13.03 11.98 1.97
CA PRO A 438 -14.49 12.13 2.09
C PRO A 438 -15.03 11.68 3.45
N SER A 439 -16.09 12.33 3.92
CA SER A 439 -16.75 12.03 5.20
C SER A 439 -17.27 10.58 5.29
N LEU A 440 -17.70 10.02 4.15
CA LEU A 440 -18.13 8.62 4.08
C LEU A 440 -16.99 7.64 4.38
N THR A 441 -15.75 7.99 4.01
CA THR A 441 -14.55 7.20 4.27
C THR A 441 -14.23 7.20 5.76
N TRP A 442 -14.37 8.34 6.44
CA TRP A 442 -14.29 8.42 7.90
C TRP A 442 -15.33 7.55 8.61
N LEU A 443 -16.59 7.59 8.14
CA LEU A 443 -17.64 6.75 8.71
C LEU A 443 -17.30 5.26 8.60
N ARG A 444 -16.88 4.80 7.42
CA ARG A 444 -16.49 3.41 7.18
C ARG A 444 -15.30 3.00 8.05
N PHE A 445 -14.31 3.87 8.20
CA PHE A 445 -13.13 3.65 9.05
C PHE A 445 -13.49 3.52 10.53
N VAL A 446 -14.30 4.45 11.06
CA VAL A 446 -14.76 4.40 12.46
C VAL A 446 -15.59 3.13 12.73
N ILE A 447 -16.45 2.72 11.80
CA ILE A 447 -17.20 1.46 11.91
C ILE A 447 -16.23 0.27 12.00
N TRP A 448 -15.22 0.22 11.14
CA TRP A 448 -14.23 -0.87 11.15
C TRP A 448 -13.45 -0.93 12.47
N LEU A 449 -12.97 0.21 12.97
CA LEU A 449 -12.27 0.27 14.26
C LEU A 449 -13.18 -0.12 15.43
N THR A 450 -14.46 0.28 15.38
CA THR A 450 -15.45 -0.09 16.39
C THR A 450 -15.68 -1.60 16.42
N ILE A 451 -15.79 -2.25 15.25
CA ILE A 451 -15.86 -3.71 15.16
C ILE A 451 -14.61 -4.33 15.76
N GLY A 452 -13.43 -3.79 15.46
CA GLY A 452 -12.16 -4.25 16.05
C GLY A 452 -12.17 -4.16 17.58
N LEU A 453 -12.59 -3.02 18.14
CA LEU A 453 -12.69 -2.85 19.59
C LEU A 453 -13.67 -3.86 20.22
N ILE A 454 -14.81 -4.12 19.58
CA ILE A 454 -15.75 -5.15 20.04
C ILE A 454 -15.07 -6.52 20.05
N VAL A 455 -14.35 -6.89 18.99
CA VAL A 455 -13.59 -8.15 18.92
C VAL A 455 -12.52 -8.22 20.01
N TYR A 456 -11.81 -7.11 20.27
CA TYR A 456 -10.78 -7.05 21.29
C TYR A 456 -11.33 -7.36 22.69
N PHE A 457 -12.39 -6.65 23.09
CA PHE A 457 -12.99 -6.80 24.42
C PHE A 457 -13.76 -8.11 24.57
N ALA A 458 -14.36 -8.63 23.49
CA ALA A 458 -15.07 -9.91 23.53
C ALA A 458 -14.12 -11.12 23.55
N TYR A 459 -13.04 -11.08 22.75
CA TYR A 459 -12.19 -12.24 22.50
C TYR A 459 -10.73 -12.01 22.90
N SER A 460 -10.06 -11.02 22.31
CA SER A 460 -8.60 -10.90 22.36
C SER A 460 -8.05 -10.68 23.76
N ILE A 461 -8.74 -9.88 24.58
CA ILE A 461 -8.30 -9.58 25.96
C ILE A 461 -8.22 -10.83 26.85
N HIS A 462 -9.07 -11.83 26.60
CA HIS A 462 -9.12 -13.08 27.35
C HIS A 462 -8.17 -14.16 26.80
N ASN A 463 -7.78 -14.06 25.52
CA ASN A 463 -7.00 -15.07 24.81
C ASN A 463 -5.54 -14.65 24.53
N SER A 464 -5.18 -13.41 24.83
CA SER A 464 -3.80 -12.91 24.70
C SER A 464 -2.81 -13.81 25.45
N LYS A 465 -1.79 -14.28 24.71
CA LYS A 465 -0.75 -15.17 25.23
C LYS A 465 0.45 -14.43 25.81
N LEU A 466 0.43 -13.09 25.82
CA LEU A 466 1.45 -12.32 26.52
C LEU A 466 1.34 -12.64 28.02
N VAL A 467 2.46 -13.10 28.61
CA VAL A 467 2.57 -13.63 29.98
C VAL A 467 1.71 -12.83 30.96
N LYS A 468 0.85 -13.54 31.71
CA LYS A 468 0.01 -12.97 32.78
C LYS A 468 0.83 -12.46 33.95
#